data_AF-A0A382C8B0-F1
#
_entry.id   AF-A0A382C8B0-F1
#
_cell.length_a   1.000
_cell.length_b   1.000
_cell.length_c   1.000
_cell.angle_alpha   90.00
_cell.angle_beta   90.00
_cell.angle_gamma   90.00
#
_symmetry.space_group_name_H-M   'P 1'
#
loop_
_entity.id
_entity.type
_entity.pdbx_description
1 polymer ?
#
loop_
_entity_poly.entity_id
_entity_poly.type
_entity_poly.pdbx_seq_one_letter_code
_entity_poly.pdbx_strand_id
1 'polypeptide(L)'
;KLARAKYIRPGQILQIPTDGYDIYRKMALTKSAGSKQVYHTVRSGDTLSEIALIYRTSVKKIKKWNGLRSDRIYPGQKLKIWTKA
;
A
#
# COMPACT_ATOMS: atom_id res chain seq x y z
N LYS A 1 1.96 -39.09 24.18
CA LYS A 1 1.27 -38.31 25.25
C LYS A 1 1.82 -36.88 25.23
N LEU A 2 1.16 -35.97 24.50
CA LEU A 2 1.55 -34.56 24.38
C LEU A 2 1.39 -33.89 25.76
N ALA A 3 2.50 -33.56 26.42
CA ALA A 3 2.48 -32.92 27.72
C ALA A 3 2.14 -31.43 27.58
N ARG A 4 0.94 -31.04 28.02
CA ARG A 4 0.57 -29.72 28.56
C ARG A 4 1.28 -28.50 27.93
N ALA A 5 1.09 -28.26 26.64
CA ALA A 5 1.44 -26.98 26.03
C ALA A 5 0.35 -25.93 26.35
N LYS A 6 0.31 -25.44 27.60
CA LYS A 6 -0.51 -24.27 27.96
C LYS A 6 0.34 -23.01 28.21
N TYR A 7 1.64 -23.16 28.53
CA TYR A 7 2.53 -22.03 28.79
C TYR A 7 3.93 -22.26 28.20
N ILE A 8 4.48 -21.21 27.59
CA ILE A 8 5.89 -21.14 27.17
C ILE A 8 6.76 -20.79 28.37
N ARG A 9 7.97 -21.36 28.48
CA ARG A 9 8.92 -21.08 29.57
C ARG A 9 10.11 -20.24 29.08
N PRO A 10 10.71 -19.38 29.92
CA PRO A 10 11.98 -18.72 29.60
C PRO A 10 13.04 -19.74 29.17
N GLY A 11 13.71 -19.50 28.04
CA GLY A 11 14.72 -20.41 27.47
C GLY A 11 14.14 -21.56 26.61
N GLN A 12 12.83 -21.66 26.45
CA GLN A 12 12.21 -22.67 25.60
C GLN A 12 12.34 -22.30 24.11
N ILE A 13 13.07 -23.12 23.35
CA ILE A 13 13.12 -23.02 21.88
C ILE A 13 11.84 -23.64 21.31
N LEU A 14 11.09 -22.85 20.54
CA LEU A 14 9.89 -23.31 19.83
C LEU A 14 10.24 -23.67 18.40
N GLN A 15 10.16 -24.95 18.05
CA GLN A 15 10.08 -25.37 16.65
C GLN A 15 8.68 -25.11 16.15
N ILE A 16 8.54 -24.08 15.31
CA ILE A 16 7.28 -23.74 14.65
C ILE A 16 7.18 -24.64 13.40
N PRO A 17 6.17 -25.53 13.28
CA PRO A 17 5.98 -26.29 12.06
C PRO A 17 5.71 -25.33 10.89
N THR A 18 6.49 -25.48 9.82
CA THR A 18 6.54 -24.53 8.69
C THR A 18 5.48 -24.81 7.62
N ASP A 19 4.58 -25.76 7.84
CA ASP A 19 3.50 -26.13 6.91
C ASP A 19 2.52 -24.96 6.63
N GLY A 20 2.35 -24.04 7.58
CA GLY A 20 1.57 -22.81 7.41
C GLY A 20 2.36 -21.50 7.40
N TYR A 21 3.61 -21.48 7.86
CA TYR A 21 4.34 -20.25 8.19
C TYR A 21 4.68 -19.37 6.97
N ASP A 22 5.00 -19.96 5.82
CA ASP A 22 5.36 -19.23 4.60
C ASP A 22 4.19 -18.40 4.04
N ILE A 23 2.96 -18.90 4.22
CA ILE A 23 1.74 -18.21 3.81
C ILE A 23 1.53 -16.99 4.71
N TYR A 24 1.69 -17.14 6.03
CA TYR A 24 1.55 -16.02 6.97
C TYR A 24 2.62 -14.94 6.76
N ARG A 25 3.87 -15.33 6.44
CA ARG A 25 4.92 -14.36 6.10
C ARG A 25 4.64 -13.64 4.79
N LYS A 26 4.21 -14.33 3.72
CA LYS A 26 3.80 -13.68 2.46
C LYS A 26 2.60 -12.75 2.65
N MET A 27 1.62 -13.12 3.47
CA MET A 27 0.46 -12.28 3.76
C MET A 27 0.82 -11.06 4.62
N ALA A 28 1.71 -11.22 5.61
CA ALA A 28 2.21 -10.10 6.41
C ALA A 28 3.09 -9.14 5.60
N LEU A 29 3.92 -9.68 4.69
CA LEU A 29 4.74 -8.89 3.75
C LEU A 29 3.90 -8.16 2.71
N THR A 30 2.76 -8.71 2.30
CA THR A 30 1.83 -8.05 1.36
C THR A 30 0.87 -7.06 2.04
N LYS A 31 0.55 -7.27 3.34
CA LYS A 31 -0.34 -6.40 4.13
C LYS A 31 0.32 -5.10 4.61
N SER A 32 1.65 -5.06 4.70
CA SER A 32 2.41 -3.87 5.09
C SER A 32 2.62 -2.86 3.95
N ALA A 33 2.26 -3.22 2.70
CA ALA A 33 2.16 -2.26 1.60
C ALA A 33 0.85 -1.45 1.70
N GLY A 34 0.65 -0.76 2.82
CA GLY A 34 -0.50 0.11 3.03
C GLY A 34 -0.50 1.24 2.01
N SER A 35 -1.43 1.20 1.07
CA SER A 35 -1.65 2.32 0.16
C SER A 35 -2.38 3.42 0.92
N LYS A 36 -1.74 4.58 1.11
CA LYS A 36 -2.36 5.75 1.71
C LYS A 36 -3.10 6.54 0.64
N GLN A 37 -4.37 6.86 0.89
CA GLN A 37 -5.15 7.73 0.02
C GLN A 37 -4.90 9.20 0.39
N VAL A 38 -4.54 10.01 -0.61
CA VAL A 38 -4.29 11.44 -0.50
C VAL A 38 -5.13 12.16 -1.56
N TYR A 39 -5.61 13.36 -1.23
CA TYR A 39 -6.26 14.25 -2.18
C TYR A 39 -5.33 15.41 -2.51
N HIS A 40 -5.05 15.60 -3.80
CA HIS A 40 -4.26 16.71 -4.31
C HIS A 40 -5.18 17.71 -5.01
N THR A 41 -5.07 18.99 -4.68
CA THR A 41 -5.81 20.05 -5.39
C THR A 41 -4.88 20.66 -6.42
N VAL A 42 -5.24 20.50 -7.70
CA VAL A 42 -4.48 20.99 -8.84
C VAL A 42 -4.36 22.51 -8.77
N ARG A 43 -3.15 23.04 -8.95
CA ARG A 43 -2.85 24.47 -9.05
C ARG A 43 -2.60 24.86 -10.50
N SER A 44 -2.67 26.16 -10.79
CA SER A 44 -2.32 26.69 -12.10
C SER A 44 -0.87 26.38 -12.44
N GLY A 45 -0.66 25.67 -13.55
CA GLY A 45 0.66 25.23 -14.01
C GLY A 45 0.98 23.77 -13.70
N ASP A 46 0.20 23.09 -12.84
CA ASP A 46 0.46 21.68 -12.53
C ASP A 46 0.13 20.78 -13.72
N THR A 47 1.00 19.80 -13.97
CA THR A 47 0.76 18.74 -14.96
C THR A 47 0.52 17.38 -14.29
N LEU A 48 -0.21 16.49 -14.97
CA LEU A 48 -0.46 15.13 -14.46
C LEU A 48 0.86 14.35 -14.25
N SER A 49 1.87 14.65 -15.07
CA SER A 49 3.20 14.04 -15.02
C SER A 49 3.97 14.46 -13.78
N GLU A 50 3.99 15.75 -13.45
CA GLU A 50 4.65 16.26 -12.23
C GLU A 50 3.97 15.72 -10.99
N ILE A 51 2.63 15.74 -10.94
CA ILE A 51 1.86 15.17 -9.83
C ILE A 51 2.19 13.68 -9.68
N ALA A 52 2.26 12.92 -10.78
CA ALA A 52 2.65 11.51 -10.71
C ALA A 52 4.05 11.32 -10.11
N LEU A 53 5.01 12.17 -10.47
CA LEU A 53 6.38 12.14 -9.97
C LEU A 53 6.46 12.44 -8.47
N ILE A 54 5.78 13.51 -8.03
CA ILE A 54 5.71 13.94 -6.62
C ILE A 54 5.20 12.80 -5.73
N TYR A 55 4.15 12.11 -6.18
CA TYR A 55 3.51 11.05 -5.42
C TYR A 55 4.05 9.64 -5.73
N ARG A 56 5.18 9.54 -6.47
CA ARG A 56 5.82 8.28 -6.87
C ARG A 56 4.82 7.27 -7.46
N THR A 57 3.90 7.75 -8.28
CA THR A 57 2.89 6.96 -8.97
C THR A 57 3.02 7.15 -10.47
N SER A 58 2.05 6.69 -11.26
CA SER A 58 2.01 6.90 -12.70
C SER A 58 0.77 7.65 -13.13
N VAL A 59 0.90 8.41 -14.21
CA VAL A 59 -0.20 9.13 -14.88
C VAL A 59 -1.38 8.19 -15.11
N LYS A 60 -1.12 7.00 -15.66
CA LYS A 60 -2.14 5.96 -15.90
C LYS A 60 -2.91 5.57 -14.63
N LYS A 61 -2.23 5.46 -13.48
CA LYS A 61 -2.86 5.14 -12.19
C LYS A 61 -3.73 6.29 -11.69
N ILE A 62 -3.21 7.52 -11.74
CA ILE A 62 -3.97 8.73 -11.37
C ILE A 62 -5.25 8.83 -12.21
N LYS A 63 -5.13 8.63 -13.53
CA LYS A 63 -6.29 8.62 -14.43
C LYS A 63 -7.31 7.56 -14.04
N LYS A 64 -6.86 6.33 -13.79
CA LYS A 64 -7.74 5.23 -13.36
C LYS A 64 -8.47 5.55 -12.06
N TRP A 65 -7.80 6.14 -11.07
CA TRP A 65 -8.41 6.48 -9.78
C TRP A 65 -9.43 7.63 -9.86
N ASN A 66 -9.28 8.50 -10.85
CA ASN A 66 -10.11 9.69 -11.03
C ASN A 66 -11.06 9.60 -12.24
N GLY A 67 -11.09 8.48 -12.95
CA GLY A 67 -11.92 8.29 -14.14
C GLY A 67 -11.54 9.20 -15.32
N LEU A 68 -10.30 9.70 -15.38
CA LEU A 68 -9.87 10.63 -16.42
C LEU A 68 -9.58 9.88 -17.73
N ARG A 69 -10.22 10.33 -18.82
CA ARG A 69 -9.99 9.77 -20.16
C ARG A 69 -8.78 10.43 -20.84
N SER A 70 -8.59 11.73 -20.62
CA SER A 70 -7.46 12.52 -21.12
C SER A 70 -6.52 12.93 -20.00
N ASP A 71 -5.41 13.57 -20.36
CA ASP A 71 -4.42 14.11 -19.42
C ASP A 71 -4.73 15.57 -19.03
N ARG A 72 -5.89 16.08 -19.44
CA ARG A 72 -6.34 17.44 -19.17
C ARG A 72 -6.89 17.54 -17.74
N ILE A 73 -6.27 18.40 -16.95
CA ILE A 73 -6.68 18.75 -15.58
C ILE A 73 -6.84 20.25 -15.47
N TYR A 74 -7.69 20.68 -14.54
CA TYR A 74 -8.00 22.09 -14.34
C TYR A 74 -7.59 22.55 -12.94
N PRO A 75 -7.09 23.78 -12.78
CA PRO A 75 -6.86 24.37 -11.47
C PRO A 75 -8.11 24.30 -10.59
N GLY A 76 -7.94 23.94 -9.32
CA GLY A 76 -9.02 23.69 -8.35
C GLY A 76 -9.58 22.26 -8.37
N GLN A 77 -9.22 21.43 -9.34
CA GLN A 77 -9.66 20.04 -9.39
C GLN A 77 -9.01 19.21 -8.28
N LYS A 78 -9.82 18.43 -7.56
CA LYS A 78 -9.34 17.47 -6.55
C LYS A 78 -9.06 16.11 -7.17
N LEU A 79 -7.81 15.70 -7.17
CA LEU A 79 -7.36 14.39 -7.64
C LEU A 79 -7.15 13.43 -6.46
N LYS A 80 -7.77 12.26 -6.54
CA LYS A 80 -7.55 11.12 -5.66
C LYS A 80 -6.27 10.40 -6.06
N ILE A 81 -5.33 10.30 -5.14
CA ILE A 81 -4.01 9.70 -5.36
C ILE A 81 -3.76 8.65 -4.28
N TRP A 82 -3.37 7.45 -4.69
CA TRP A 82 -2.93 6.41 -3.76
C TRP A 82 -1.41 6.36 -3.77
N THR A 83 -0.79 6.66 -2.64
CA THR A 83 0.65 6.53 -2.45
C THR A 83 0.94 5.23 -1.73
N LYS A 84 2.06 4.57 -2.07
CA LYS A 84 2.58 3.54 -1.17
C LYS A 84 3.20 4.27 0.04
N ALA A 85 2.85 3.81 1.25
CA ALA A 85 3.55 4.23 2.46
C ALA A 85 5.03 3.80 2.39
#